data_AF-A0A2I0N7I8-F1
#
_entry.id   AF-A0A2I0N7I8-F1
#
_cell.length_a   1.000
_cell.length_b   1.000
_cell.length_c   1.000
_cell.angle_alpha   90.00
_cell.angle_beta   90.00
_cell.angle_gamma   90.00
#
_symmetry.space_group_name_H-M   'P 1'
#
loop_
_entity.id
_entity.type
_entity.pdbx_description
1 polymer ?
#
loop_
_entity_poly.entity_id
_entity_poly.type
_entity_poly.pdbx_seq_one_letter_code
_entity_poly.pdbx_strand_id
1 'polypeptide(L)'
;MYTGDTMTNTFETFDIKTCPPIVDNLFSKNVELLPSVDEIFELELAYLEYHCLDEQERLDRLAYFKAINNKFTKHYLMYNRPIEAITNERSGATKTYFENGLFSTGYATHSLFPYRGKFHPQLIKALINIIGIKKGDTILDPMCGSGTTNIEAAMNGINSYAIDLSPFCQLMTKVKYDCLSVNNDKIKGLSLNSEMFFNYFNGENIQERLSKITDDEELKLYELALLAFLDSLGYSKRVVSSSHRQLFTKVLKRYEETIIDFNRIRSNHIVRLGAVTILDDATAFNTTLGDESIDGIITSPPYSFAIDYVKNDEPQLKYMGHNLDNLRNQMIGLSGRNKNERLANYFNDMNKVCSEAARVLKNNKYLIIIVGSNTNQTEGIRLEGKIIESCENNNLILVKSILKPIKGLRNTLKDEYILMFRKEGVM
;
A
#
# COMPACT_ATOMS: atom_id res chain seq x y z
N MET A 1 57.45 -45.23 1.50
CA MET A 1 57.22 -43.79 1.72
C MET A 1 55.82 -43.47 1.24
N TYR A 2 54.84 -43.53 2.14
CA TYR A 2 53.53 -42.90 1.96
C TYR A 2 53.49 -41.82 3.03
N THR A 3 53.68 -40.57 2.64
CA THR A 3 53.56 -39.42 3.54
C THR A 3 52.08 -39.13 3.69
N GLY A 4 51.55 -39.37 4.89
CA GLY A 4 50.20 -39.00 5.25
C GLY A 4 50.11 -37.51 5.48
N ASP A 5 49.37 -36.80 4.63
CA ASP A 5 48.88 -35.47 4.95
C ASP A 5 47.65 -35.62 5.85
N THR A 6 47.88 -35.59 7.16
CA THR A 6 46.82 -35.35 8.14
C THR A 6 46.34 -33.91 7.97
N MET A 7 45.23 -33.72 7.25
CA MET A 7 44.46 -32.48 7.36
C MET A 7 43.95 -32.35 8.80
N THR A 8 44.69 -31.61 9.62
CA THR A 8 44.20 -31.10 10.89
C THR A 8 43.12 -30.07 10.59
N ASN A 9 41.87 -30.53 10.49
CA ASN A 9 40.70 -29.66 10.57
C ASN A 9 40.62 -29.13 12.01
N THR A 10 41.31 -28.02 12.28
CA THR A 10 41.05 -27.21 13.46
C THR A 10 39.70 -26.53 13.25
N PHE A 11 38.62 -27.19 13.68
CA PHE A 11 37.38 -26.49 13.95
C PHE A 11 37.68 -25.53 15.11
N GLU A 12 37.91 -24.25 14.81
CA GLU A 12 37.82 -23.22 15.83
C GLU A 12 36.49 -23.41 16.56
N THR A 13 36.55 -23.68 17.85
CA THR A 13 35.36 -23.91 18.67
C THR A 13 34.57 -22.61 18.73
N PHE A 14 33.47 -22.54 18.01
CA PHE A 14 32.53 -21.43 18.06
C PHE A 14 32.04 -21.23 19.50
N ASP A 15 32.46 -20.15 20.16
CA ASP A 15 32.03 -19.82 21.51
C ASP A 15 30.73 -19.01 21.48
N ILE A 16 29.63 -19.69 21.78
CA ILE A 16 28.29 -19.09 21.82
C ILE A 16 28.19 -17.91 22.81
N LYS A 17 29.06 -17.83 23.82
CA LYS A 17 29.04 -16.74 24.81
C LYS A 17 29.60 -15.42 24.27
N THR A 18 30.48 -15.49 23.27
CA THR A 18 31.11 -14.31 22.65
C THR A 18 30.46 -13.94 21.33
N CYS A 19 29.58 -14.80 20.79
CA CYS A 19 28.81 -14.51 19.60
C CYS A 19 27.78 -13.39 19.88
N PRO A 20 27.89 -12.22 19.23
CA PRO A 20 26.92 -11.16 19.41
C PRO A 20 25.57 -11.53 18.76
N PRO A 21 24.44 -10.95 19.22
CA PRO A 21 23.17 -11.04 18.51
C PRO A 21 23.32 -10.69 17.02
N ILE A 22 22.57 -11.36 16.15
CA ILE A 22 22.63 -11.10 14.69
C ILE A 22 22.39 -9.61 14.35
N VAL A 23 21.51 -8.94 15.11
CA VAL A 23 21.19 -7.53 14.96
C VAL A 23 22.43 -6.65 15.14
N ASP A 24 23.33 -6.99 16.06
CA ASP A 24 24.56 -6.23 16.32
C ASP A 24 25.59 -6.37 15.18
N ASN A 25 25.47 -7.42 14.34
CA ASN A 25 26.27 -7.57 13.13
C ASN A 25 25.67 -6.85 11.91
N LEU A 26 24.34 -6.65 11.92
CA LEU A 26 23.62 -6.04 10.81
C LEU A 26 23.54 -4.52 10.91
N PHE A 27 23.61 -3.96 12.12
CA PHE A 27 23.42 -2.53 12.37
C PHE A 27 24.51 -1.97 13.30
N SER A 28 24.56 -0.64 13.46
CA SER A 28 25.43 -0.05 14.49
C SER A 28 24.94 -0.41 15.88
N LYS A 29 25.82 -0.29 16.89
CA LYS A 29 25.47 -0.56 18.30
C LYS A 29 24.21 0.23 18.72
N ASN A 30 23.41 -0.38 19.61
CA ASN A 30 22.19 0.18 20.20
C ASN A 30 21.01 0.40 19.24
N VAL A 31 20.76 -0.59 18.39
CA VAL A 31 19.58 -0.63 17.52
C VAL A 31 18.54 -1.60 18.07
N GLU A 32 17.30 -1.14 18.18
CA GLU A 32 16.15 -1.95 18.55
C GLU A 32 15.15 -1.98 17.39
N LEU A 33 14.91 -3.17 16.83
CA LEU A 33 13.88 -3.38 15.80
C LEU A 33 12.47 -3.37 16.41
N LEU A 34 11.46 -3.12 15.59
CA LEU A 34 10.08 -3.26 16.04
C LEU A 34 9.78 -4.73 16.37
N PRO A 35 8.92 -5.02 17.36
CA PRO A 35 8.53 -6.40 17.70
C PRO A 35 7.88 -7.17 16.56
N SER A 36 7.35 -6.45 15.56
CA SER A 36 6.72 -7.05 14.38
C SER A 36 7.72 -7.46 13.29
N VAL A 37 9.03 -7.21 13.45
CA VAL A 37 10.06 -7.68 12.52
C VAL A 37 10.36 -9.14 12.86
N ASP A 38 9.57 -10.05 12.28
CA ASP A 38 9.67 -11.49 12.54
C ASP A 38 9.91 -12.34 11.30
N GLU A 39 9.90 -11.73 10.10
CA GLU A 39 10.18 -12.41 8.84
C GLU A 39 11.50 -11.98 8.20
N ILE A 40 12.13 -12.90 7.46
CA ILE A 40 13.43 -12.65 6.78
C ILE A 40 13.35 -11.45 5.84
N PHE A 41 12.24 -11.31 5.09
CA PHE A 41 12.08 -10.19 4.17
C PHE A 41 11.95 -8.84 4.90
N GLU A 42 11.39 -8.82 6.11
CA GLU A 42 11.28 -7.60 6.92
C GLU A 42 12.64 -7.20 7.46
N LEU A 43 13.44 -8.17 7.92
CA LEU A 43 14.83 -7.93 8.32
C LEU A 43 15.68 -7.43 7.14
N GLU A 44 15.46 -7.99 5.95
CA GLU A 44 16.14 -7.55 4.72
C GLU A 44 15.73 -6.12 4.34
N LEU A 45 14.44 -5.77 4.40
CA LEU A 45 13.97 -4.39 4.19
C LEU A 45 14.55 -3.43 5.23
N ALA A 46 14.55 -3.82 6.51
CA ALA A 46 15.15 -3.06 7.61
C ALA A 46 16.65 -2.81 7.36
N TYR A 47 17.38 -3.84 6.93
CA TYR A 47 18.78 -3.74 6.55
C TYR A 47 18.99 -2.72 5.43
N LEU A 48 18.21 -2.83 4.34
CA LEU A 48 18.36 -1.94 3.19
C LEU A 48 18.02 -0.49 3.55
N GLU A 49 16.88 -0.21 4.18
CA GLU A 49 16.51 1.17 4.52
C GLU A 49 17.52 1.83 5.48
N TYR A 50 18.10 1.05 6.41
CA TYR A 50 19.10 1.55 7.36
C TYR A 50 20.39 2.03 6.67
N HIS A 51 20.84 1.28 5.65
CA HIS A 51 22.06 1.57 4.92
C HIS A 51 21.85 2.58 3.78
N CYS A 52 20.62 2.72 3.28
CA CYS A 52 20.27 3.72 2.27
C CYS A 52 20.01 5.12 2.86
N LEU A 53 19.63 5.22 4.14
CA LEU A 53 19.34 6.50 4.79
C LEU A 53 20.58 7.12 5.45
N ASP A 54 20.67 8.44 5.32
CA ASP A 54 21.63 9.27 6.05
C ASP A 54 21.34 9.16 7.57
N GLU A 55 22.38 9.19 8.41
CA GLU A 55 22.23 9.00 9.87
C GLU A 55 21.24 9.99 10.50
N GLN A 56 21.22 11.23 9.99
CA GLN A 56 20.33 12.30 10.44
C GLN A 56 18.86 12.04 10.09
N GLU A 57 18.58 11.26 9.04
CA GLU A 57 17.23 10.94 8.58
C GLU A 57 16.62 9.74 9.33
N ARG A 58 17.47 8.87 9.91
CA ARG A 58 17.06 7.56 10.45
C ARG A 58 15.94 7.63 11.47
N LEU A 59 16.02 8.55 12.44
CA LEU A 59 14.98 8.69 13.47
C LEU A 59 13.63 9.15 12.90
N ASP A 60 13.61 9.92 11.82
CA ASP A 60 12.38 10.41 11.19
C ASP A 60 11.79 9.42 10.18
N ARG A 61 12.65 8.66 9.49
CA ARG A 61 12.25 7.94 8.27
C ARG A 61 12.13 6.43 8.40
N LEU A 62 12.87 5.78 9.28
CA LEU A 62 12.90 4.32 9.36
C LEU A 62 11.53 3.72 9.68
N ALA A 63 11.17 2.65 8.97
CA ALA A 63 9.87 1.98 9.08
C ALA A 63 9.89 0.78 10.05
N TYR A 64 11.03 0.09 10.17
CA TYR A 64 11.14 -1.19 10.90
C TYR A 64 11.81 -1.10 12.27
N PHE A 65 12.12 0.11 12.74
CA PHE A 65 12.97 0.33 13.91
C PHE A 65 12.17 0.96 15.04
N LYS A 66 12.32 0.42 16.25
CA LYS A 66 11.77 1.00 17.48
C LYS A 66 12.65 2.15 17.97
N ALA A 67 13.95 1.90 18.11
CA ALA A 67 14.89 2.89 18.65
C ALA A 67 16.30 2.75 18.05
N ILE A 68 17.02 3.87 18.01
CA ILE A 68 18.44 3.96 17.69
C ILE A 68 19.11 4.81 18.74
N ASN A 69 20.19 4.32 19.35
CA ASN A 69 20.93 5.04 20.39
C ASN A 69 20.01 5.56 21.52
N ASN A 70 19.09 4.69 21.98
CA ASN A 70 18.08 4.98 23.01
C ASN A 70 17.07 6.09 22.67
N LYS A 71 16.98 6.49 21.39
CA LYS A 71 15.96 7.43 20.90
C LYS A 71 14.95 6.69 20.05
N PHE A 72 13.66 6.86 20.36
CA PHE A 72 12.59 6.26 19.59
C PHE A 72 12.49 6.86 18.19
N THR A 73 12.21 6.03 17.20
CA THR A 73 11.90 6.49 15.85
C THR A 73 10.51 7.13 15.82
N LYS A 74 10.30 8.02 14.84
CA LYS A 74 9.00 8.62 14.58
C LYS A 74 7.92 7.59 14.27
N HIS A 75 8.24 6.54 13.51
CA HIS A 75 7.28 5.47 13.20
C HIS A 75 6.78 4.79 14.48
N TYR A 76 7.68 4.47 15.41
CA TYR A 76 7.30 3.93 16.70
C TYR A 76 6.47 4.92 17.52
N LEU A 77 6.92 6.17 17.64
CA LEU A 77 6.21 7.21 18.42
C LEU A 77 4.78 7.44 17.91
N MET A 78 4.58 7.37 16.60
CA MET A 78 3.27 7.59 15.99
C MET A 78 2.32 6.41 16.16
N TYR A 79 2.83 5.17 16.18
CA TYR A 79 2.00 3.97 16.01
C TYR A 79 2.13 2.93 17.13
N ASN A 80 2.79 3.24 18.26
CA ASN A 80 2.97 2.30 19.38
C ASN A 80 1.72 2.05 20.24
N ARG A 81 0.53 2.51 19.82
CA ARG A 81 -0.73 2.26 20.51
C ARG A 81 -1.78 1.79 19.50
N PRO A 82 -2.53 0.73 19.82
CA PRO A 82 -3.63 0.31 18.96
C PRO A 82 -4.66 1.43 18.90
N ILE A 83 -5.22 1.65 17.70
CA ILE A 83 -6.35 2.56 17.54
C ILE A 83 -7.57 1.84 18.14
N GLU A 84 -8.08 2.38 19.25
CA GLU A 84 -9.19 1.80 19.99
C GLU A 84 -10.41 1.58 19.10
N ALA A 85 -10.71 2.53 18.21
CA ALA A 85 -11.81 2.44 17.23
C ALA A 85 -11.74 1.22 16.30
N ILE A 86 -10.54 0.72 16.02
CA ILE A 86 -10.33 -0.43 15.12
C ILE A 86 -10.48 -1.76 15.88
N THR A 87 -10.18 -1.76 17.18
CA THR A 87 -10.06 -2.96 18.02
C THR A 87 -11.26 -3.18 18.94
N ASN A 88 -11.97 -2.12 19.32
CA ASN A 88 -13.14 -2.17 20.19
C ASN A 88 -14.34 -2.81 19.47
N GLU A 89 -15.15 -3.56 20.22
CA GLU A 89 -16.34 -4.26 19.72
C GLU A 89 -16.09 -5.26 18.56
N ARG A 90 -14.84 -5.70 18.36
CA ARG A 90 -14.46 -6.71 17.37
C ARG A 90 -14.29 -8.10 17.98
N SER A 91 -14.35 -9.12 17.13
CA SER A 91 -14.02 -10.48 17.53
C SER A 91 -12.56 -10.59 17.99
N GLY A 92 -12.27 -11.53 18.89
CA GLY A 92 -10.90 -11.75 19.39
C GLY A 92 -9.88 -11.94 18.25
N ALA A 93 -10.23 -12.72 17.22
CA ALA A 93 -9.38 -12.91 16.05
C ALA A 93 -9.06 -11.61 15.29
N THR A 94 -10.04 -10.71 15.15
CA THR A 94 -9.83 -9.39 14.51
C THR A 94 -8.93 -8.51 15.38
N LYS A 95 -9.12 -8.56 16.70
CA LYS A 95 -8.31 -7.80 17.66
C LYS A 95 -6.85 -8.22 17.57
N THR A 96 -6.58 -9.52 17.63
CA THR A 96 -5.23 -10.09 17.47
C THR A 96 -4.62 -9.75 16.12
N TYR A 97 -5.39 -9.73 15.03
CA TYR A 97 -4.87 -9.32 13.71
C TYR A 97 -4.33 -7.88 13.72
N PHE A 98 -5.06 -6.93 14.30
CA PHE A 98 -4.62 -5.54 14.39
C PHE A 98 -3.53 -5.32 15.44
N GLU A 99 -3.53 -6.09 16.54
CA GLU A 99 -2.45 -6.07 17.54
C GLU A 99 -1.13 -6.58 16.94
N ASN A 100 -1.16 -7.68 16.21
CA ASN A 100 0.02 -8.21 15.50
C ASN A 100 0.45 -7.27 14.35
N GLY A 101 -0.53 -6.61 13.73
CA GLY A 101 -0.33 -5.69 12.62
C GLY A 101 -0.04 -4.24 13.02
N LEU A 102 0.15 -3.95 14.31
CA LEU A 102 0.12 -2.58 14.87
C LEU A 102 0.98 -1.57 14.09
N PHE A 103 2.19 -1.97 13.71
CA PHE A 103 3.13 -1.11 12.99
C PHE A 103 3.09 -1.29 11.47
N SER A 104 2.41 -2.33 10.98
CA SER A 104 2.46 -2.79 9.59
C SER A 104 1.19 -2.50 8.79
N THR A 105 0.03 -2.42 9.45
CA THR A 105 -1.28 -2.21 8.82
C THR A 105 -2.22 -1.42 9.71
N GLY A 106 -3.18 -0.72 9.10
CA GLY A 106 -4.29 -0.10 9.83
C GLY A 106 -3.95 1.15 10.66
N TYR A 107 -2.73 1.69 10.58
CA TYR A 107 -2.42 3.01 11.14
C TYR A 107 -2.84 4.14 10.18
N ALA A 108 -2.90 5.37 10.70
CA ALA A 108 -3.32 6.56 9.96
C ALA A 108 -4.66 6.33 9.22
N THR A 109 -4.79 6.86 8.00
CA THR A 109 -5.99 6.70 7.16
C THR A 109 -6.02 5.38 6.39
N HIS A 110 -5.01 4.50 6.55
CA HIS A 110 -4.97 3.20 5.86
C HIS A 110 -6.02 2.19 6.35
N SER A 111 -6.57 2.41 7.54
CA SER A 111 -7.66 1.62 8.12
C SER A 111 -9.05 2.03 7.63
N LEU A 112 -9.18 3.20 7.02
CA LEU A 112 -10.40 3.58 6.31
C LEU A 112 -10.57 2.58 5.16
N PHE A 113 -11.73 1.94 5.10
CA PHE A 113 -12.11 0.89 4.15
C PHE A 113 -11.16 -0.34 4.10
N PRO A 114 -11.66 -1.57 4.36
CA PRO A 114 -10.88 -2.80 4.25
C PRO A 114 -10.76 -3.25 2.78
N TYR A 115 -9.81 -2.66 2.03
CA TYR A 115 -9.55 -3.04 0.63
C TYR A 115 -8.76 -4.35 0.52
N ARG A 116 -9.18 -5.23 -0.41
CA ARG A 116 -8.55 -6.53 -0.63
C ARG A 116 -7.36 -6.40 -1.57
N GLY A 117 -6.22 -6.98 -1.20
CA GLY A 117 -4.98 -6.89 -2.01
C GLY A 117 -4.27 -5.55 -1.89
N LYS A 118 -4.49 -4.80 -0.80
CA LYS A 118 -3.72 -3.58 -0.51
C LYS A 118 -2.33 -3.90 0.04
N PHE A 119 -1.39 -2.97 -0.15
CA PHE A 119 -0.09 -3.04 0.50
C PHE A 119 -0.17 -2.93 2.02
N HIS A 120 0.84 -3.50 2.69
CA HIS A 120 1.20 -3.12 4.05
C HIS A 120 1.91 -1.75 4.01
N PRO A 121 1.34 -0.69 4.61
CA PRO A 121 1.93 0.65 4.61
C PRO A 121 3.41 0.71 5.04
N GLN A 122 3.79 -0.05 6.07
CA GLN A 122 5.18 -0.08 6.57
C GLN A 122 6.18 -0.54 5.51
N LEU A 123 5.81 -1.55 4.71
CA LEU A 123 6.64 -2.05 3.62
C LEU A 123 6.87 -0.95 2.58
N ILE A 124 5.82 -0.21 2.22
CA ILE A 124 5.90 0.91 1.28
C ILE A 124 6.79 2.03 1.81
N LYS A 125 6.67 2.38 3.10
CA LYS A 125 7.55 3.36 3.73
C LYS A 125 9.03 2.98 3.60
N ALA A 126 9.37 1.72 3.87
CA ALA A 126 10.74 1.24 3.72
C ALA A 126 11.19 1.28 2.26
N LEU A 127 10.33 0.88 1.31
CA LEU A 127 10.65 0.94 -0.12
C LEU A 127 10.96 2.37 -0.57
N ILE A 128 10.15 3.36 -0.17
CA ILE A 128 10.40 4.79 -0.42
C ILE A 128 11.80 5.20 0.07
N ASN A 129 12.20 4.72 1.25
CA ASN A 129 13.55 4.97 1.80
C ASN A 129 14.64 4.29 0.97
N ILE A 130 14.46 3.02 0.60
CA ILE A 130 15.43 2.20 -0.12
C ILE A 130 15.75 2.76 -1.50
N ILE A 131 14.74 3.28 -2.22
CA ILE A 131 14.94 3.89 -3.55
C ILE A 131 15.38 5.36 -3.49
N GLY A 132 15.69 5.87 -2.29
CA GLY A 132 16.31 7.18 -2.09
C GLY A 132 15.38 8.37 -2.39
N ILE A 133 14.06 8.18 -2.33
CA ILE A 133 13.10 9.27 -2.54
C ILE A 133 13.15 10.20 -1.34
N LYS A 134 13.19 11.51 -1.58
CA LYS A 134 13.24 12.54 -0.53
C LYS A 134 12.11 13.54 -0.69
N LYS A 135 11.90 14.38 0.33
CA LYS A 135 10.93 15.48 0.28
C LYS A 135 11.20 16.37 -0.93
N GLY A 136 10.18 16.62 -1.74
CA GLY A 136 10.28 17.39 -2.98
C GLY A 136 10.37 16.53 -4.25
N ASP A 137 10.75 15.25 -4.11
CA ASP A 137 10.63 14.27 -5.19
C ASP A 137 9.15 13.91 -5.44
N THR A 138 8.91 13.25 -6.58
CA THR A 138 7.57 12.80 -6.96
C THR A 138 7.52 11.30 -7.25
N ILE A 139 6.58 10.61 -6.62
CA ILE A 139 6.29 9.18 -6.85
C ILE A 139 5.07 9.01 -7.77
N LEU A 140 5.06 8.00 -8.63
CA LEU A 140 3.86 7.54 -9.32
C LEU A 140 3.45 6.15 -8.82
N ASP A 141 2.16 5.95 -8.58
CA ASP A 141 1.53 4.64 -8.49
C ASP A 141 0.49 4.51 -9.63
N PRO A 142 0.83 3.82 -10.74
CA PRO A 142 -0.02 3.71 -11.92
C PRO A 142 -1.21 2.74 -11.74
N MET A 143 -1.26 2.00 -10.62
CA MET A 143 -2.32 1.03 -10.27
C MET A 143 -2.60 1.11 -8.77
N CYS A 144 -2.98 2.30 -8.31
CA CYS A 144 -2.87 2.68 -6.91
C CYS A 144 -3.84 1.94 -5.97
N GLY A 145 -4.93 1.37 -6.49
CA GLY A 145 -5.95 0.70 -5.69
C GLY A 145 -6.47 1.61 -4.58
N SER A 146 -6.22 1.23 -3.32
CA SER A 146 -6.61 2.03 -2.17
C SER A 146 -5.64 3.16 -1.79
N GLY A 147 -4.63 3.44 -2.61
CA GLY A 147 -3.73 4.60 -2.48
C GLY A 147 -2.59 4.44 -1.47
N THR A 148 -2.21 3.23 -1.05
CA THR A 148 -1.24 3.04 0.05
C THR A 148 0.09 3.73 -0.23
N THR A 149 0.62 3.63 -1.46
CA THR A 149 1.82 4.33 -1.91
C THR A 149 1.71 5.85 -1.73
N ASN A 150 0.60 6.40 -2.18
CA ASN A 150 0.35 7.84 -2.17
C ASN A 150 0.17 8.39 -0.76
N ILE A 151 -0.53 7.66 0.13
CA ILE A 151 -0.71 8.04 1.52
C ILE A 151 0.64 8.01 2.28
N GLU A 152 1.47 6.99 2.07
CA GLU A 152 2.82 6.95 2.64
C GLU A 152 3.70 8.09 2.11
N ALA A 153 3.68 8.35 0.79
CA ALA A 153 4.39 9.47 0.20
C ALA A 153 3.95 10.81 0.84
N ALA A 154 2.64 11.05 0.94
CA ALA A 154 2.10 12.26 1.53
C ALA A 154 2.55 12.47 2.99
N MET A 155 2.51 11.43 3.82
CA MET A 155 2.96 11.51 5.23
C MET A 155 4.46 11.78 5.38
N ASN A 156 5.26 11.45 4.37
CA ASN A 156 6.69 11.75 4.32
C ASN A 156 7.01 13.06 3.56
N GLY A 157 5.99 13.85 3.21
CA GLY A 157 6.17 15.14 2.52
C GLY A 157 6.54 15.02 1.03
N ILE A 158 6.28 13.85 0.42
CA ILE A 158 6.61 13.52 -0.96
C ILE A 158 5.36 13.66 -1.82
N ASN A 159 5.49 14.31 -2.98
CA ASN A 159 4.37 14.45 -3.90
C ASN A 159 4.13 13.13 -4.62
N SER A 160 2.89 12.86 -5.02
CA SER A 160 2.62 11.67 -5.82
C SER A 160 1.47 11.82 -6.79
N TYR A 161 1.54 11.04 -7.86
CA TYR A 161 0.46 10.79 -8.79
C TYR A 161 -0.14 9.41 -8.53
N ALA A 162 -1.46 9.33 -8.57
CA ALA A 162 -2.24 8.10 -8.37
C ALA A 162 -3.10 7.84 -9.60
N ILE A 163 -3.00 6.65 -10.18
CA ILE A 163 -3.84 6.21 -11.29
C ILE A 163 -4.50 4.90 -10.89
N ASP A 164 -5.82 4.82 -11.06
CA ASP A 164 -6.54 3.56 -11.02
C ASP A 164 -7.73 3.65 -11.97
N LEU A 165 -8.03 2.56 -12.67
CA LEU A 165 -9.15 2.49 -13.58
C LEU A 165 -10.50 2.47 -12.84
N SER A 166 -10.51 1.96 -11.60
CA SER A 166 -11.72 1.88 -10.78
C SER A 166 -12.05 3.26 -10.19
N PRO A 167 -13.20 3.86 -10.53
CA PRO A 167 -13.63 5.13 -9.94
C PRO A 167 -13.85 5.01 -8.42
N PHE A 168 -14.14 3.80 -7.93
CA PHE A 168 -14.24 3.56 -6.50
C PHE A 168 -12.86 3.61 -5.81
N CYS A 169 -11.81 3.09 -6.45
CA CYS A 169 -10.43 3.21 -5.97
C CYS A 169 -9.94 4.66 -5.95
N GLN A 170 -10.30 5.44 -6.99
CA GLN A 170 -10.03 6.88 -7.05
C GLN A 170 -10.68 7.63 -5.87
N LEU A 171 -11.98 7.42 -5.64
CA LEU A 171 -12.70 7.98 -4.47
C LEU A 171 -12.02 7.58 -3.15
N MET A 172 -11.67 6.31 -3.00
CA MET A 172 -11.04 5.80 -1.78
C MET A 172 -9.69 6.45 -1.51
N THR A 173 -8.86 6.59 -2.55
CA THR A 173 -7.55 7.25 -2.47
C THR A 173 -7.72 8.73 -2.09
N LYS A 174 -8.66 9.43 -2.72
CA LYS A 174 -8.99 10.84 -2.43
C LYS A 174 -9.38 11.02 -0.97
N VAL A 175 -10.38 10.28 -0.51
CA VAL A 175 -10.89 10.39 0.86
C VAL A 175 -9.80 10.09 1.89
N LYS A 176 -8.99 9.04 1.67
CA LYS A 176 -7.89 8.70 2.57
C LYS A 176 -6.83 9.79 2.65
N TYR A 177 -6.55 10.46 1.53
CA TYR A 177 -5.61 11.56 1.47
C TYR A 177 -6.17 12.80 2.19
N ASP A 178 -7.40 13.21 1.85
CA ASP A 178 -8.05 14.37 2.45
C ASP A 178 -8.16 14.25 3.97
N CYS A 179 -8.45 13.04 4.47
CA CYS A 179 -8.53 12.74 5.90
C CYS A 179 -7.18 12.81 6.64
N LEU A 180 -6.05 12.92 5.94
CA LEU A 180 -4.76 13.18 6.60
C LEU A 180 -4.69 14.59 7.20
N SER A 181 -5.54 15.53 6.76
CA SER A 181 -5.47 16.94 7.15
C SER A 181 -6.80 17.59 7.52
N VAL A 182 -7.91 16.86 7.44
CA VAL A 182 -9.24 17.38 7.82
C VAL A 182 -9.26 17.94 9.24
N ASN A 183 -9.98 19.04 9.45
CA ASN A 183 -10.03 19.68 10.75
C ASN A 183 -10.82 18.84 11.79
N ASN A 184 -10.20 18.58 12.95
CA ASN A 184 -10.83 17.83 14.04
C ASN A 184 -12.13 18.47 14.55
N ASP A 185 -12.25 19.80 14.55
CA ASP A 185 -13.48 20.48 15.00
C ASP A 185 -14.64 20.27 14.01
N LYS A 186 -14.31 20.04 12.74
CA LYS A 186 -15.29 19.78 11.67
C LYS A 186 -15.76 18.32 11.66
N ILE A 187 -14.85 17.39 11.96
CA ILE A 187 -15.17 15.95 11.96
C ILE A 187 -15.82 15.49 13.28
N LYS A 188 -15.58 16.21 14.38
CA LYS A 188 -16.14 15.85 15.69
C LYS A 188 -17.66 15.95 15.68
N GLY A 189 -18.32 14.86 16.05
CA GLY A 189 -19.77 14.73 16.00
C GLY A 189 -20.33 14.34 14.64
N LEU A 190 -19.49 14.03 13.63
CA LEU A 190 -19.95 13.58 12.31
C LEU A 190 -20.86 12.36 12.42
N SER A 191 -20.51 11.41 13.29
CA SER A 191 -21.29 10.21 13.57
C SER A 191 -22.63 10.47 14.27
N LEU A 192 -22.81 11.60 14.94
CA LEU A 192 -24.11 12.00 15.52
C LEU A 192 -25.13 12.35 14.42
N ASN A 193 -24.64 12.78 13.25
CA ASN A 193 -25.44 13.09 12.07
C ASN A 193 -25.57 11.90 11.11
N SER A 194 -25.28 10.67 11.55
CA SER A 194 -25.32 9.49 10.67
C SER A 194 -26.68 9.30 10.00
N GLU A 195 -27.79 9.61 10.67
CA GLU A 195 -29.12 9.48 10.08
C GLU A 195 -29.33 10.45 8.91
N MET A 196 -28.85 11.69 9.04
CA MET A 196 -28.87 12.69 7.97
C MET A 196 -28.05 12.23 6.77
N PHE A 197 -26.81 11.81 6.98
CA PHE A 197 -25.94 11.32 5.91
C PHE A 197 -26.50 10.07 5.23
N PHE A 198 -27.04 9.12 6.01
CA PHE A 198 -27.64 7.91 5.43
C PHE A 198 -28.80 8.27 4.49
N ASN A 199 -29.70 9.15 4.94
CA ASN A 199 -30.82 9.60 4.13
C ASN A 199 -30.35 10.42 2.93
N TYR A 200 -29.27 11.20 3.07
CA TYR A 200 -28.64 11.90 1.95
C TYR A 200 -28.19 10.91 0.86
N PHE A 201 -27.43 9.87 1.22
CA PHE A 201 -26.88 8.89 0.29
C PHE A 201 -27.91 7.89 -0.25
N ASN A 202 -29.02 7.69 0.45
CA ASN A 202 -30.12 6.87 -0.06
C ASN A 202 -31.01 7.60 -1.09
N GLY A 203 -30.77 8.90 -1.33
CA GLY A 203 -31.46 9.67 -2.36
C GLY A 203 -30.86 9.46 -3.76
N GLU A 204 -31.53 9.99 -4.78
CA GLU A 204 -31.06 9.94 -6.17
C GLU A 204 -30.02 11.03 -6.48
N ASN A 205 -29.35 10.90 -7.63
CA ASN A 205 -28.43 11.88 -8.21
C ASN A 205 -27.31 12.34 -7.24
N ILE A 206 -26.72 11.39 -6.52
CA ILE A 206 -25.71 11.66 -5.49
C ILE A 206 -24.52 12.45 -6.03
N GLN A 207 -24.00 12.10 -7.22
CA GLN A 207 -22.87 12.82 -7.81
C GLN A 207 -23.21 14.29 -8.11
N GLU A 208 -24.40 14.57 -8.64
CA GLU A 208 -24.86 15.95 -8.90
C GLU A 208 -25.07 16.73 -7.61
N ARG A 209 -25.50 16.07 -6.53
CA ARG A 209 -25.69 16.71 -5.24
C ARG A 209 -24.36 17.00 -4.55
N LEU A 210 -23.39 16.09 -4.66
CA LEU A 210 -22.02 16.31 -4.17
C LEU A 210 -21.33 17.43 -4.93
N SER A 211 -21.51 17.54 -6.25
CA SER A 211 -20.89 18.61 -7.05
C SER A 211 -21.46 20.01 -6.76
N LYS A 212 -22.60 20.11 -6.06
CA LYS A 212 -23.17 21.37 -5.58
C LYS A 212 -22.58 21.86 -4.26
N ILE A 213 -21.80 21.03 -3.57
CA ILE A 213 -21.11 21.42 -2.33
C ILE A 213 -19.85 22.21 -2.73
N THR A 214 -19.85 23.51 -2.44
CA THR A 214 -18.76 24.42 -2.82
C THR A 214 -17.72 24.62 -1.71
N ASP A 215 -18.03 24.28 -0.47
CA ASP A 215 -17.08 24.33 0.64
C ASP A 215 -16.23 23.07 0.64
N ASP A 216 -14.92 23.22 0.47
CA ASP A 216 -13.99 22.10 0.33
C ASP A 216 -13.96 21.21 1.59
N GLU A 217 -14.04 21.80 2.78
CA GLU A 217 -14.04 21.03 4.03
C GLU A 217 -15.35 20.25 4.20
N GLU A 218 -16.50 20.87 3.88
CA GLU A 218 -17.78 20.20 3.85
C GLU A 218 -17.77 19.04 2.85
N LEU A 219 -17.26 19.25 1.64
CA LEU A 219 -17.18 18.20 0.62
C LEU A 219 -16.37 17.01 1.12
N LYS A 220 -15.21 17.23 1.76
CA LYS A 220 -14.40 16.15 2.38
C LYS A 220 -15.19 15.35 3.42
N LEU A 221 -16.01 16.01 4.24
CA LEU A 221 -16.85 15.31 5.23
C LEU A 221 -17.93 14.45 4.55
N TYR A 222 -18.55 14.96 3.49
CA TYR A 222 -19.52 14.19 2.71
C TYR A 222 -18.87 13.00 2.00
N GLU A 223 -17.68 13.16 1.42
CA GLU A 223 -16.98 12.06 0.77
C GLU A 223 -16.48 11.02 1.78
N LEU A 224 -16.04 11.43 2.97
CA LEU A 224 -15.75 10.53 4.08
C LEU A 224 -16.98 9.73 4.49
N ALA A 225 -18.12 10.41 4.68
CA ALA A 225 -19.37 9.75 5.01
C ALA A 225 -19.85 8.84 3.87
N LEU A 226 -19.61 9.20 2.61
CA LEU A 226 -19.88 8.35 1.45
C LEU A 226 -19.02 7.08 1.49
N LEU A 227 -17.71 7.19 1.77
CA LEU A 227 -16.85 6.02 1.90
C LEU A 227 -17.33 5.09 3.03
N ALA A 228 -17.75 5.64 4.17
CA ALA A 228 -18.36 4.88 5.27
C ALA A 228 -19.69 4.20 4.86
N PHE A 229 -20.50 4.87 4.05
CA PHE A 229 -21.74 4.33 3.50
C PHE A 229 -21.47 3.16 2.56
N LEU A 230 -20.45 3.28 1.70
CA LEU A 230 -20.01 2.24 0.77
C LEU A 230 -19.35 1.04 1.47
N ASP A 231 -18.57 1.26 2.52
CA ASP A 231 -18.02 0.20 3.38
C ASP A 231 -19.16 -0.61 4.03
N SER A 232 -20.10 0.09 4.65
CA SER A 232 -21.24 -0.55 5.32
C SER A 232 -22.20 -1.24 4.35
N LEU A 233 -22.35 -0.77 3.11
CA LEU A 233 -23.12 -1.42 2.04
C LEU A 233 -22.50 -2.76 1.63
N GLY A 234 -21.16 -2.81 1.49
CA GLY A 234 -20.46 -4.06 1.22
C GLY A 234 -20.62 -5.04 2.36
N TYR A 235 -20.58 -4.56 3.61
CA TYR A 235 -20.68 -5.41 4.79
C TYR A 235 -22.09 -5.94 5.04
N SER A 236 -23.14 -5.15 4.79
CA SER A 236 -24.54 -5.57 4.95
C SER A 236 -24.92 -6.74 4.05
N LYS A 237 -24.28 -6.87 2.87
CA LYS A 237 -24.47 -8.02 1.98
C LYS A 237 -23.87 -9.32 2.52
N ARG A 238 -22.99 -9.24 3.52
CA ARG A 238 -22.28 -10.40 4.11
C ARG A 238 -22.78 -10.76 5.51
N VAL A 239 -23.60 -9.92 6.13
CA VAL A 239 -24.04 -10.06 7.53
C VAL A 239 -25.54 -9.93 7.63
N VAL A 240 -26.19 -10.92 8.27
CA VAL A 240 -27.66 -10.96 8.43
C VAL A 240 -28.13 -10.23 9.69
N SER A 241 -27.25 -10.03 10.67
CA SER A 241 -27.61 -9.55 12.01
C SER A 241 -27.71 -8.03 12.16
N SER A 242 -27.42 -7.23 11.13
CA SER A 242 -27.47 -5.77 11.21
C SER A 242 -27.86 -5.16 9.87
N SER A 243 -28.72 -4.14 9.90
CA SER A 243 -29.11 -3.41 8.70
C SER A 243 -27.97 -2.52 8.19
N HIS A 244 -28.02 -2.15 6.90
CA HIS A 244 -27.07 -1.20 6.31
C HIS A 244 -27.00 0.11 7.12
N ARG A 245 -28.16 0.64 7.55
CA ARG A 245 -28.26 1.83 8.40
C ARG A 245 -27.52 1.68 9.74
N GLN A 246 -27.70 0.55 10.43
CA GLN A 246 -27.00 0.28 11.69
C GLN A 246 -25.49 0.14 11.49
N LEU A 247 -25.07 -0.55 10.42
CA LEU A 247 -23.66 -0.71 10.08
C LEU A 247 -23.02 0.63 9.69
N PHE A 248 -23.74 1.48 8.96
CA PHE A 248 -23.25 2.80 8.58
C PHE A 248 -22.90 3.65 9.80
N THR A 249 -23.79 3.76 10.79
CA THR A 249 -23.52 4.50 12.02
C THR A 249 -22.27 3.99 12.74
N LYS A 250 -22.08 2.66 12.82
CA LYS A 250 -20.88 2.06 13.44
C LYS A 250 -19.61 2.36 12.65
N VAL A 251 -19.66 2.25 11.32
CA VAL A 251 -18.52 2.51 10.45
C VAL A 251 -18.13 3.98 10.48
N LEU A 252 -19.09 4.90 10.41
CA LEU A 252 -18.86 6.34 10.44
C LEU A 252 -18.22 6.77 11.76
N LYS A 253 -18.73 6.27 12.89
CA LYS A 253 -18.13 6.49 14.22
C LYS A 253 -16.68 6.02 14.27
N ARG A 254 -16.38 4.81 13.78
CA ARG A 254 -15.01 4.30 13.71
C ARG A 254 -14.10 5.19 12.87
N TYR A 255 -14.58 5.68 11.73
CA TYR A 255 -13.80 6.57 10.86
C TYR A 255 -13.50 7.90 11.55
N GLU A 256 -14.51 8.53 12.16
CA GLU A 256 -14.36 9.75 12.96
C GLU A 256 -13.28 9.59 14.04
N GLU A 257 -13.39 8.55 14.88
CA GLU A 257 -12.45 8.30 15.97
C GLU A 257 -11.02 8.05 15.44
N THR A 258 -10.88 7.25 14.38
CA THR A 258 -9.58 6.96 13.74
C THR A 258 -8.89 8.23 13.26
N ILE A 259 -9.63 9.12 12.62
CA ILE A 259 -9.08 10.36 12.05
C ILE A 259 -8.70 11.35 13.15
N ILE A 260 -9.56 11.51 14.17
CA ILE A 260 -9.27 12.39 15.32
C ILE A 260 -8.01 11.92 16.04
N ASP A 261 -7.89 10.62 16.31
CA ASP A 261 -6.72 10.05 16.98
C ASP A 261 -5.45 10.24 16.15
N PHE A 262 -5.51 9.98 14.85
CA PHE A 262 -4.38 10.19 13.95
C PHE A 262 -3.95 11.66 13.90
N ASN A 263 -4.89 12.59 13.72
CA ASN A 263 -4.58 14.02 13.64
C ASN A 263 -3.92 14.57 14.92
N ARG A 264 -4.33 14.09 16.10
CA ARG A 264 -3.72 14.45 17.38
C ARG A 264 -2.25 14.01 17.47
N ILE A 265 -1.94 12.83 16.92
CA ILE A 265 -0.56 12.32 16.89
C ILE A 265 0.24 13.06 15.81
N ARG A 266 -0.34 13.18 14.61
CA ARG A 266 0.25 13.80 13.43
C ARG A 266 0.77 15.21 13.71
N SER A 267 0.01 16.04 14.42
CA SER A 267 0.36 17.46 14.67
C SER A 267 1.72 17.65 15.35
N ASN A 268 2.24 16.64 16.05
CA ASN A 268 3.54 16.70 16.72
C ASN A 268 4.70 16.13 15.88
N HIS A 269 4.41 15.45 14.76
CA HIS A 269 5.41 14.65 14.03
C HIS A 269 5.46 14.95 12.53
N ILE A 270 4.36 15.39 11.91
CA ILE A 270 4.28 15.67 10.47
C ILE A 270 3.90 17.13 10.26
N VAL A 271 4.89 17.92 9.83
CA VAL A 271 4.73 19.37 9.62
C VAL A 271 4.10 19.70 8.28
N ARG A 272 4.46 18.99 7.20
CA ARG A 272 3.98 19.24 5.84
C ARG A 272 3.68 17.93 5.13
N LEU A 273 2.47 17.80 4.61
CA LEU A 273 2.08 16.70 3.75
C LEU A 273 2.55 16.95 2.32
N GLY A 274 2.84 15.87 1.60
CA GLY A 274 2.99 15.89 0.14
C GLY A 274 1.63 16.02 -0.55
N ALA A 275 1.64 16.51 -1.78
CA ALA A 275 0.45 16.55 -2.63
C ALA A 275 0.16 15.17 -3.22
N VAL A 276 -1.10 14.73 -3.21
CA VAL A 276 -1.55 13.56 -3.97
C VAL A 276 -2.46 14.04 -5.07
N THR A 277 -2.07 13.78 -6.33
CA THR A 277 -2.88 14.11 -7.51
C THR A 277 -3.40 12.83 -8.12
N ILE A 278 -4.72 12.68 -8.17
CA ILE A 278 -5.37 11.56 -8.84
C ILE A 278 -5.56 11.95 -10.30
N LEU A 279 -5.07 11.14 -11.22
CA LEU A 279 -5.24 11.34 -12.66
C LEU A 279 -6.38 10.44 -13.13
N ASP A 280 -7.58 11.00 -13.20
CA ASP A 280 -8.81 10.30 -13.59
C ASP A 280 -8.95 10.11 -15.11
N ASP A 281 -8.13 10.80 -15.90
CA ASP A 281 -8.05 10.76 -17.36
C ASP A 281 -6.88 9.92 -17.90
N ALA A 282 -6.20 9.16 -17.02
CA ALA A 282 -5.01 8.37 -17.35
C ALA A 282 -5.21 6.86 -17.14
N THR A 283 -4.36 6.06 -17.79
CA THR A 283 -4.22 4.62 -17.49
C THR A 283 -2.77 4.29 -17.15
N ALA A 284 -2.55 3.08 -16.60
CA ALA A 284 -1.22 2.60 -16.25
C ALA A 284 -0.21 2.54 -17.42
N PHE A 285 -0.70 2.59 -18.66
CA PHE A 285 0.13 2.54 -19.88
C PHE A 285 -0.08 3.74 -20.81
N ASN A 286 -0.85 4.75 -20.38
CA ASN A 286 -1.03 6.01 -21.09
C ASN A 286 -1.31 7.10 -20.07
N THR A 287 -0.24 7.68 -19.53
CA THR A 287 -0.30 8.75 -18.55
C THR A 287 -0.28 10.11 -19.24
N THR A 288 -0.84 11.12 -18.58
CA THR A 288 -0.75 12.53 -18.99
C THR A 288 0.56 13.20 -18.56
N LEU A 289 1.50 12.42 -18.01
CA LEU A 289 2.76 12.89 -17.45
C LEU A 289 3.84 13.03 -18.54
N GLY A 290 4.71 14.03 -18.37
CA GLY A 290 5.86 14.25 -19.26
C GLY A 290 6.93 13.17 -19.12
N ASP A 291 7.76 13.05 -20.14
CA ASP A 291 8.94 12.18 -20.12
C ASP A 291 9.86 12.56 -18.96
N GLU A 292 10.45 11.57 -18.30
CA GLU A 292 11.44 11.76 -17.23
C GLU A 292 11.00 12.75 -16.13
N SER A 293 9.71 12.73 -15.78
CA SER A 293 9.10 13.62 -14.80
C SER A 293 9.01 13.02 -13.38
N ILE A 294 9.16 11.71 -13.24
CA ILE A 294 8.94 10.97 -11.99
C ILE A 294 10.24 10.46 -11.37
N ASP A 295 10.37 10.59 -10.04
CA ASP A 295 11.57 10.20 -9.28
C ASP A 295 11.54 8.76 -8.79
N GLY A 296 10.36 8.13 -8.73
CA GLY A 296 10.22 6.72 -8.41
C GLY A 296 8.82 6.20 -8.69
N ILE A 297 8.70 4.92 -9.01
CA ILE A 297 7.42 4.24 -9.21
C ILE A 297 7.33 3.09 -8.22
N ILE A 298 6.23 2.98 -7.47
CA ILE A 298 5.97 1.85 -6.58
C ILE A 298 4.53 1.41 -6.83
N THR A 299 4.35 0.15 -7.23
CA THR A 299 3.03 -0.32 -7.65
C THR A 299 2.88 -1.83 -7.54
N SER A 300 1.65 -2.29 -7.73
CA SER A 300 1.31 -3.70 -7.85
C SER A 300 0.29 -3.90 -8.94
N PRO A 301 0.59 -4.73 -9.94
CA PRO A 301 -0.38 -5.14 -10.93
C PRO A 301 -1.59 -5.80 -10.27
N PRO A 302 -2.80 -5.62 -10.80
CA PRO A 302 -3.97 -6.30 -10.26
C PRO A 302 -3.75 -7.81 -10.33
N TYR A 303 -4.00 -8.49 -9.21
CA TYR A 303 -3.92 -9.95 -9.10
C TYR A 303 -5.13 -10.61 -9.78
N SER A 304 -5.45 -10.21 -11.02
CA SER A 304 -6.71 -10.51 -11.72
C SER A 304 -6.99 -12.01 -11.90
N PHE A 305 -5.95 -12.86 -11.77
CA PHE A 305 -6.06 -14.32 -11.79
C PHE A 305 -6.45 -14.93 -10.44
N ALA A 306 -6.25 -14.19 -9.34
CA ALA A 306 -6.58 -14.60 -7.98
C ALA A 306 -7.77 -13.80 -7.40
N ILE A 307 -7.99 -12.58 -7.89
CA ILE A 307 -8.92 -11.60 -7.34
C ILE A 307 -9.69 -10.94 -8.48
N ASP A 308 -11.01 -11.10 -8.47
CA ASP A 308 -11.92 -10.37 -9.34
C ASP A 308 -12.33 -9.06 -8.65
N TYR A 309 -11.57 -7.99 -8.90
CA TYR A 309 -11.77 -6.68 -8.27
C TYR A 309 -13.14 -6.08 -8.57
N VAL A 310 -13.59 -6.15 -9.84
CA VAL A 310 -14.92 -5.66 -10.25
C VAL A 310 -16.02 -6.37 -9.46
N LYS A 311 -15.90 -7.69 -9.27
CA LYS A 311 -16.88 -8.46 -8.49
C LYS A 311 -16.81 -8.16 -6.99
N ASN A 312 -15.62 -7.96 -6.44
CA ASN A 312 -15.47 -7.63 -5.01
C ASN A 312 -16.10 -6.27 -4.67
N ASP A 313 -15.92 -5.29 -5.57
CA ASP A 313 -16.40 -3.92 -5.39
C ASP A 313 -17.74 -3.66 -6.12
N GLU A 314 -18.37 -4.72 -6.64
CA GLU A 314 -19.64 -4.65 -7.37
C GLU A 314 -20.74 -3.86 -6.63
N PRO A 315 -20.96 -4.02 -5.30
CA PRO A 315 -21.93 -3.23 -4.57
C PRO A 315 -21.68 -1.72 -4.67
N GLN A 316 -20.42 -1.31 -4.57
CA GLN A 316 -20.00 0.09 -4.58
C GLN A 316 -20.06 0.67 -5.99
N LEU A 317 -19.52 -0.06 -6.97
CA LEU A 317 -19.52 0.35 -8.38
C LEU A 317 -20.95 0.47 -8.94
N LYS A 318 -21.85 -0.46 -8.58
CA LYS A 318 -23.29 -0.36 -8.95
C LYS A 318 -23.96 0.84 -8.31
N TYR A 319 -23.70 1.11 -7.03
CA TYR A 319 -24.24 2.28 -6.36
C TYR A 319 -23.76 3.58 -7.02
N MET A 320 -22.50 3.64 -7.46
CA MET A 320 -21.93 4.78 -8.18
C MET A 320 -22.38 4.88 -9.64
N GLY A 321 -23.21 3.95 -10.14
CA GLY A 321 -23.79 4.00 -11.49
C GLY A 321 -22.86 3.53 -12.61
N HIS A 322 -21.76 2.83 -12.30
CA HIS A 322 -20.79 2.42 -13.32
C HIS A 322 -21.17 1.10 -14.01
N ASN A 323 -20.84 1.01 -15.31
CA ASN A 323 -21.02 -0.21 -16.10
C ASN A 323 -19.88 -1.20 -15.81
N LEU A 324 -20.22 -2.29 -15.14
CA LEU A 324 -19.24 -3.30 -14.70
C LEU A 324 -18.62 -4.08 -15.85
N ASP A 325 -19.36 -4.35 -16.92
CA ASP A 325 -18.85 -5.10 -18.08
C ASP A 325 -17.81 -4.27 -18.84
N ASN A 326 -18.07 -2.98 -19.01
CA ASN A 326 -17.11 -2.05 -19.60
C ASN A 326 -15.82 -2.00 -18.75
N LEU A 327 -15.96 -1.77 -17.43
CA LEU A 327 -14.82 -1.71 -16.52
C LEU A 327 -13.99 -3.01 -16.56
N ARG A 328 -14.66 -4.16 -16.58
CA ARG A 328 -14.03 -5.48 -16.64
C ARG A 328 -13.23 -5.70 -17.92
N ASN A 329 -13.73 -5.22 -19.06
CA ASN A 329 -13.06 -5.35 -20.36
C ASN A 329 -11.83 -4.44 -20.48
N GLN A 330 -11.77 -3.37 -19.70
CA GLN A 330 -10.65 -2.42 -19.65
C GLN A 330 -9.61 -2.77 -18.57
N MET A 331 -9.97 -3.55 -17.54
CA MET A 331 -9.05 -3.92 -16.46
C MET A 331 -7.97 -4.91 -16.92
N ILE A 332 -6.72 -4.58 -16.58
CA ILE A 332 -5.56 -5.44 -16.78
C ILE A 332 -5.82 -6.82 -16.16
N GLY A 333 -5.66 -7.87 -16.96
CA GLY A 333 -5.81 -9.27 -16.53
C GLY A 333 -7.24 -9.80 -16.40
N LEU A 334 -8.28 -8.99 -16.64
CA LEU A 334 -9.68 -9.47 -16.71
C LEU A 334 -10.21 -9.57 -18.15
N SER A 335 -9.54 -8.95 -19.12
CA SER A 335 -9.93 -8.95 -20.54
C SER A 335 -9.52 -10.23 -21.27
N GLY A 336 -10.48 -10.89 -21.93
CA GLY A 336 -10.28 -12.12 -22.72
C GLY A 336 -11.37 -13.18 -22.47
N ARG A 337 -11.66 -13.99 -23.49
CA ARG A 337 -12.76 -14.98 -23.48
C ARG A 337 -12.42 -16.21 -22.65
N ASN A 338 -11.16 -16.63 -22.68
CA ASN A 338 -10.64 -17.77 -21.95
C ASN A 338 -9.38 -17.41 -21.16
N LYS A 339 -8.91 -18.34 -20.33
CA LYS A 339 -7.77 -18.13 -19.42
C LYS A 339 -6.47 -17.81 -20.17
N ASN A 340 -6.21 -18.47 -21.29
CA ASN A 340 -4.98 -18.29 -22.07
C ASN A 340 -4.96 -16.93 -22.74
N GLU A 341 -6.09 -16.50 -23.31
CA GLU A 341 -6.24 -15.16 -23.88
C GLU A 341 -6.08 -14.08 -22.81
N ARG A 342 -6.68 -14.25 -21.62
CA ARG A 342 -6.49 -13.32 -20.49
C ARG A 342 -5.03 -13.20 -20.06
N LEU A 343 -4.31 -14.31 -20.03
CA LEU A 343 -2.91 -14.34 -19.65
C LEU A 343 -2.02 -13.67 -20.71
N ALA A 344 -2.28 -13.92 -21.99
CA ALA A 344 -1.58 -13.25 -23.08
C ALA A 344 -1.84 -11.72 -23.09
N ASN A 345 -3.11 -11.32 -22.91
CA ASN A 345 -3.49 -9.92 -22.81
C ASN A 345 -2.82 -9.24 -21.61
N TYR A 346 -2.80 -9.90 -20.45
CA TYR A 346 -2.12 -9.40 -19.27
C TYR A 346 -0.64 -9.11 -19.53
N PHE A 347 0.11 -10.03 -20.15
CA PHE A 347 1.52 -9.79 -20.45
C PHE A 347 1.72 -8.67 -21.48
N ASN A 348 0.85 -8.58 -22.48
CA ASN A 348 0.88 -7.47 -23.44
C ASN A 348 0.64 -6.13 -22.76
N ASP A 349 -0.36 -6.06 -21.87
CA ASP A 349 -0.66 -4.84 -21.13
C ASP A 349 0.45 -4.49 -20.15
N MET A 350 1.03 -5.49 -19.45
CA MET A 350 2.19 -5.28 -18.59
C MET A 350 3.41 -4.77 -19.36
N ASN A 351 3.65 -5.22 -20.58
CA ASN A 351 4.71 -4.66 -21.42
C ASN A 351 4.46 -3.17 -21.74
N LYS A 352 3.22 -2.77 -22.01
CA LYS A 352 2.88 -1.34 -22.19
C LYS A 352 3.04 -0.54 -20.91
N VAL A 353 2.65 -1.11 -19.75
CA VAL A 353 2.87 -0.49 -18.43
C VAL A 353 4.36 -0.29 -18.18
N CYS A 354 5.20 -1.27 -18.49
CA CYS A 354 6.66 -1.16 -18.36
C CYS A 354 7.23 -0.09 -19.30
N SER A 355 6.73 -0.03 -20.54
CA SER A 355 7.13 0.99 -21.51
C SER A 355 6.79 2.40 -21.04
N GLU A 356 5.58 2.60 -20.55
CA GLU A 356 5.11 3.88 -20.04
C GLU A 356 5.83 4.28 -18.74
N ALA A 357 6.05 3.32 -17.84
CA ALA A 357 6.86 3.52 -16.64
C ALA A 357 8.29 3.96 -17.00
N ALA A 358 8.93 3.32 -17.99
CA ALA A 358 10.25 3.71 -18.46
C ALA A 358 10.27 5.12 -19.07
N ARG A 359 9.21 5.52 -19.79
CA ARG A 359 9.09 6.86 -20.38
C ARG A 359 9.04 7.95 -19.30
N VAL A 360 8.16 7.81 -18.30
CA VAL A 360 7.95 8.85 -17.28
C VAL A 360 9.00 8.85 -16.16
N LEU A 361 9.65 7.72 -15.90
CA LEU A 361 10.68 7.59 -14.87
C LEU A 361 11.98 8.30 -15.31
N LYS A 362 12.57 9.10 -14.43
CA LYS A 362 13.89 9.72 -14.66
C LYS A 362 14.99 8.67 -14.76
N ASN A 363 16.07 8.99 -15.49
CA ASN A 363 17.23 8.11 -15.59
C ASN A 363 17.86 7.84 -14.22
N ASN A 364 18.35 6.62 -14.01
CA ASN A 364 18.92 6.14 -12.75
C ASN A 364 17.95 6.10 -11.55
N LYS A 365 16.64 6.29 -11.78
CA LYS A 365 15.62 6.10 -10.76
C LYS A 365 15.00 4.70 -10.83
N TYR A 366 14.15 4.40 -9.85
CA TYR A 366 13.69 3.04 -9.59
C TYR A 366 12.20 2.85 -9.86
N LEU A 367 11.88 1.70 -10.43
CA LEU A 367 10.54 1.12 -10.50
C LEU A 367 10.50 -0.07 -9.54
N ILE A 368 9.52 -0.10 -8.65
CA ILE A 368 9.23 -1.26 -7.80
C ILE A 368 7.88 -1.84 -8.19
N ILE A 369 7.90 -3.14 -8.52
CA ILE A 369 6.69 -3.92 -8.78
C ILE A 369 6.59 -5.01 -7.72
N ILE A 370 5.50 -4.99 -6.96
CA ILE A 370 5.15 -6.07 -6.03
C ILE A 370 4.14 -6.98 -6.72
N VAL A 371 4.52 -8.24 -6.93
CA VAL A 371 3.69 -9.20 -7.66
C VAL A 371 3.64 -10.55 -6.96
N GLY A 372 2.42 -11.07 -6.80
CA GLY A 372 2.19 -12.45 -6.38
C GLY A 372 2.40 -13.40 -7.54
N SER A 373 3.17 -14.46 -7.33
CA SER A 373 3.33 -15.52 -8.31
C SER A 373 2.86 -16.87 -7.78
N ASN A 374 2.16 -17.60 -8.64
CA ASN A 374 1.83 -18.99 -8.41
C ASN A 374 1.67 -19.71 -9.74
N THR A 375 2.33 -20.86 -9.88
CA THR A 375 2.25 -21.72 -11.07
C THR A 375 0.89 -22.41 -11.21
N ASN A 376 0.14 -22.61 -10.12
CA ASN A 376 -1.15 -23.30 -10.15
C ASN A 376 -2.22 -22.51 -10.91
N GLN A 377 -2.18 -21.17 -10.84
CA GLN A 377 -3.19 -20.32 -11.44
C GLN A 377 -2.87 -19.95 -12.90
N THR A 378 -1.65 -20.19 -13.36
CA THR A 378 -1.11 -19.73 -14.65
C THR A 378 -0.64 -20.87 -15.55
N GLU A 379 -1.03 -22.11 -15.27
CA GLU A 379 -0.64 -23.30 -16.04
C GLU A 379 0.89 -23.51 -16.10
N GLY A 380 1.57 -23.21 -15.00
CA GLY A 380 3.03 -23.36 -14.89
C GLY A 380 3.83 -22.09 -15.18
N ILE A 381 3.19 -21.01 -15.66
CA ILE A 381 3.90 -19.77 -15.99
C ILE A 381 4.19 -18.94 -14.73
N ARG A 382 5.45 -18.58 -14.52
CA ARG A 382 5.87 -17.66 -13.46
C ARG A 382 5.62 -16.20 -13.86
N LEU A 383 4.66 -15.54 -13.21
CA LEU A 383 4.24 -14.15 -13.50
C LEU A 383 5.38 -13.14 -13.35
N GLU A 384 6.10 -13.23 -12.24
CA GLU A 384 7.30 -12.42 -11.94
C GLU A 384 8.35 -12.53 -13.05
N GLY A 385 8.58 -13.74 -13.59
CA GLY A 385 9.55 -13.93 -14.68
C GLY A 385 9.16 -13.16 -15.93
N LYS A 386 7.88 -13.22 -16.32
CA LYS A 386 7.36 -12.49 -17.49
C LYS A 386 7.32 -10.97 -17.29
N ILE A 387 7.10 -10.51 -16.06
CA ILE A 387 7.19 -9.08 -15.74
C ILE A 387 8.63 -8.60 -15.81
N ILE A 388 9.60 -9.39 -15.32
CA ILE A 388 11.03 -9.08 -15.46
C ILE A 388 11.39 -8.93 -16.95
N GLU A 389 11.04 -9.91 -17.78
CA GLU A 389 11.26 -9.82 -19.25
C GLU A 389 10.63 -8.56 -19.85
N SER A 390 9.41 -8.20 -19.43
CA SER A 390 8.70 -7.00 -19.90
C SER A 390 9.41 -5.70 -19.49
N CYS A 391 9.97 -5.65 -18.27
CA CYS A 391 10.75 -4.50 -17.80
C CYS A 391 12.07 -4.38 -18.56
N GLU A 392 12.80 -5.47 -18.72
CA GLU A 392 14.11 -5.50 -19.39
C GLU A 392 14.01 -5.08 -20.86
N ASN A 393 12.94 -5.47 -21.55
CA ASN A 393 12.64 -5.02 -22.92
C ASN A 393 12.41 -3.49 -23.04
N ASN A 394 12.20 -2.80 -21.92
CA ASN A 394 11.95 -1.36 -21.85
C ASN A 394 13.04 -0.61 -21.06
N ASN A 395 14.29 -1.11 -21.05
CA ASN A 395 15.45 -0.50 -20.37
C ASN A 395 15.30 -0.34 -18.83
N LEU A 396 14.48 -1.19 -18.21
CA LEU A 396 14.33 -1.28 -16.76
C LEU A 396 15.02 -2.56 -16.28
N ILE A 397 16.23 -2.43 -15.75
CA ILE A 397 17.05 -3.58 -15.35
C ILE A 397 16.74 -4.00 -13.92
N LEU A 398 16.49 -5.29 -13.72
CA LEU A 398 16.29 -5.85 -12.39
C LEU A 398 17.59 -5.75 -11.58
N VAL A 399 17.56 -4.98 -10.50
CA VAL A 399 18.71 -4.83 -9.58
C VAL A 399 18.52 -5.63 -8.30
N LYS A 400 17.28 -5.96 -7.93
CA LYS A 400 17.00 -6.74 -6.72
C LYS A 400 15.64 -7.43 -6.78
N SER A 401 15.56 -8.61 -6.17
CA SER A 401 14.32 -9.35 -5.95
C SER A 401 14.28 -9.84 -4.50
N ILE A 402 13.18 -9.55 -3.79
CA ILE A 402 12.98 -9.99 -2.40
C ILE A 402 11.73 -10.87 -2.36
N LEU A 403 11.88 -12.08 -1.83
CA LEU A 403 10.76 -13.01 -1.63
C LEU A 403 10.04 -12.70 -0.32
N LYS A 404 8.75 -12.39 -0.43
CA LYS A 404 7.82 -12.22 0.69
C LYS A 404 6.85 -13.40 0.74
N PRO A 405 6.95 -14.28 1.74
CA PRO A 405 6.01 -15.39 1.91
C PRO A 405 4.59 -14.88 2.21
N ILE A 406 3.57 -15.54 1.67
CA ILE A 406 2.17 -15.21 2.00
C ILE A 406 1.67 -16.09 3.16
N LYS A 407 1.43 -15.48 4.32
CA LYS A 407 0.75 -16.12 5.46
C LYS A 407 -0.76 -16.26 5.16
N GLY A 408 -1.32 -17.47 5.29
CA GLY A 408 -2.77 -17.73 5.27
C GLY A 408 -3.39 -18.16 3.92
N LEU A 409 -3.17 -17.44 2.82
CA LEU A 409 -3.73 -17.76 1.48
C LEU A 409 -2.98 -18.89 0.74
N ARG A 410 -2.45 -19.87 1.47
CA ARG A 410 -1.55 -20.94 0.97
C ARG A 410 -2.09 -21.74 -0.22
N ASN A 411 -3.40 -21.70 -0.46
CA ASN A 411 -4.05 -22.43 -1.55
C ASN A 411 -4.19 -21.65 -2.87
N THR A 412 -3.93 -20.32 -2.92
CA THR A 412 -4.14 -19.50 -4.14
C THR A 412 -2.93 -18.67 -4.56
N LEU A 413 -2.19 -18.05 -3.64
CA LEU A 413 -0.91 -17.37 -3.91
C LEU A 413 0.09 -17.81 -2.85
N LYS A 414 1.25 -18.34 -3.27
CA LYS A 414 2.26 -18.89 -2.36
C LYS A 414 3.35 -17.88 -2.05
N ASP A 415 3.84 -17.22 -3.10
CA ASP A 415 5.00 -16.34 -3.04
C ASP A 415 4.62 -14.97 -3.60
N GLU A 416 5.06 -13.91 -2.92
CA GLU A 416 5.02 -12.54 -3.41
C GLU A 416 6.44 -12.04 -3.58
N TYR A 417 6.71 -11.36 -4.69
CA TYR A 417 8.04 -10.84 -5.02
C TYR A 417 8.00 -9.33 -5.03
N ILE A 418 8.96 -8.71 -4.35
CA ILE A 418 9.27 -7.29 -4.48
C ILE A 418 10.40 -7.19 -5.50
N LEU A 419 10.07 -6.76 -6.72
CA LEU A 419 11.01 -6.60 -7.82
C LEU A 419 11.43 -5.14 -7.91
N MET A 420 12.73 -4.87 -7.83
CA MET A 420 13.31 -3.54 -7.93
C MET A 420 14.07 -3.42 -9.23
N PHE A 421 13.64 -2.49 -10.08
CA PHE A 421 14.25 -2.19 -11.37
C PHE A 421 14.85 -0.80 -11.35
N ARG A 422 15.97 -0.61 -12.05
CA ARG A 422 16.58 0.70 -12.28
C ARG A 422 16.49 1.05 -13.77
N LYS A 423 16.05 2.26 -14.09
CA LYS A 423 16.08 2.78 -15.47
C LYS A 423 17.52 3.08 -15.86
N GLU A 424 18.02 2.45 -16.91
CA GLU A 424 19.30 2.84 -17.50
C GLU A 424 19.16 4.17 -18.25
N GLY A 425 20.15 5.05 -18.08
CA GLY A 425 20.24 6.24 -18.91
C GLY A 425 20.54 5.85 -20.35
N VAL A 426 19.92 6.52 -21.32
CA VAL A 426 20.37 6.42 -22.71
C VAL A 426 21.78 7.00 -22.75
N MET A 427 22.78 6.16 -23.10
CA MET A 427 24.17 6.58 -23.24
C MET A 427 24.35 7.64 -24.33
#